data_AF-A0A7L0VSE9-F1
#
_entry.id   AF-A0A7L0VSE9-F1
#
_cell.length_a   1.000
_cell.length_b   1.000
_cell.length_c   1.000
_cell.angle_alpha   90.00
_cell.angle_beta   90.00
_cell.angle_gamma   90.00
#
_symmetry.space_group_name_H-M   'P 1'
#
loop_
_entity.id
_entity.type
_entity.pdbx_description
1 polymer ?
#
loop_
_entity_poly.entity_id
_entity_poly.type
_entity_poly.pdbx_seq_one_letter_code
_entity_poly.pdbx_strand_id
1 'polypeptide(L)'
;MEGLPALPEVWGLYFASVRAATFRNWPFTEGCACTPERMAAAGFVHCPSENSPDVAQCFFCLKELEGWEPDDDPLEEHRKHSADCGFLSLQKEPANLTLQEFVKLDKMRKKKAVKKEISQKMTKVEDKAKILRCSIKNL
;
A
#
# COMPACT_ATOMS: atom_id res chain seq x y z
N MET A 1 -24.13 -7.33 27.25
CA MET A 1 -23.82 -7.21 25.82
C MET A 1 -22.31 -7.17 25.71
N GLU A 2 -21.68 -8.32 25.49
CA GLU A 2 -20.24 -8.36 25.24
C GLU A 2 -19.99 -7.74 23.86
N GLY A 3 -19.19 -6.68 23.82
CA GLY A 3 -18.85 -5.98 22.58
C GLY A 3 -18.07 -6.92 21.66
N LEU A 4 -18.38 -6.89 20.37
CA LEU A 4 -17.64 -7.61 19.35
C LEU A 4 -16.14 -7.27 19.50
N PRO A 5 -15.22 -8.25 19.53
CA PRO A 5 -13.80 -7.95 19.58
C PRO A 5 -13.43 -7.06 18.39
N ALA A 6 -12.71 -5.98 18.67
CA ALA A 6 -12.27 -5.05 17.64
C ALA A 6 -11.40 -5.81 16.62
N LEU A 7 -11.81 -5.78 15.35
CA LEU A 7 -11.03 -6.35 14.27
C LEU A 7 -9.67 -5.63 14.18
N PRO A 8 -8.59 -6.31 13.75
CA PRO A 8 -7.33 -5.65 13.46
C PRO A 8 -7.55 -4.46 12.52
N GLU A 9 -7.03 -3.28 12.87
CA GLU A 9 -7.21 -2.04 12.11
C GLU A 9 -6.88 -2.21 10.62
N VAL A 10 -5.86 -3.00 10.32
CA VAL A 10 -5.41 -3.32 8.96
C VAL A 10 -6.45 -4.03 8.10
N TRP A 11 -7.41 -4.74 8.70
CA TRP A 11 -8.51 -5.37 7.97
C TRP A 11 -9.59 -4.36 7.56
N GLY A 12 -9.68 -3.20 8.25
CA GLY A 12 -10.52 -2.09 7.80
C GLY A 12 -10.12 -1.60 6.40
N LEU A 13 -8.85 -1.71 6.03
CA LEU A 13 -8.33 -1.28 4.72
C LEU A 13 -8.84 -2.13 3.55
N TYR A 14 -9.55 -3.25 3.77
CA TYR A 14 -10.25 -3.94 2.68
C TYR A 14 -11.45 -3.16 2.17
N PHE A 15 -12.01 -2.23 2.97
CA PHE A 15 -13.10 -1.35 2.54
C PHE A 15 -12.55 -0.12 1.82
N ALA A 16 -13.04 0.13 0.60
CA ALA A 16 -12.63 1.29 -0.20
C ALA A 16 -12.91 2.63 0.51
N SER A 17 -14.02 2.73 1.24
CA SER A 17 -14.36 3.93 2.02
C SER A 17 -13.33 4.26 3.11
N VAL A 18 -12.81 3.23 3.80
CA VAL A 18 -11.76 3.41 4.81
C VAL A 18 -10.46 3.88 4.16
N ARG A 19 -10.13 3.34 2.97
CA ARG A 19 -8.97 3.80 2.20
C ARG A 19 -9.13 5.24 1.72
N ALA A 20 -10.29 5.60 1.18
CA ALA A 20 -10.57 6.97 0.73
C ALA A 20 -10.43 7.99 1.88
N ALA A 21 -10.86 7.61 3.10
CA ALA A 21 -10.72 8.45 4.29
C ALA A 21 -9.25 8.74 4.71
N THR A 22 -8.27 8.02 4.15
CA THR A 22 -6.84 8.30 4.40
C THR A 22 -6.34 9.53 3.63
N PHE A 23 -6.99 9.90 2.51
CA PHE A 23 -6.60 11.00 1.64
C PHE A 23 -6.95 12.37 2.24
N ARG A 24 -6.16 12.80 3.21
CA ARG A 24 -6.23 14.15 3.81
C ARG A 24 -5.39 15.12 3.00
N ASN A 25 -5.99 16.25 2.59
CA ASN A 25 -5.33 17.29 1.78
C ASN A 25 -4.79 16.80 0.42
N TRP A 26 -5.44 15.79 -0.17
CA TRP A 26 -5.06 15.31 -1.49
C TRP A 26 -5.36 16.38 -2.56
N PRO A 27 -4.40 16.72 -3.44
CA PRO A 27 -4.55 17.88 -4.34
C PRO A 27 -5.53 17.62 -5.49
N PHE A 28 -5.73 16.36 -5.89
CA PHE A 28 -6.51 16.01 -7.08
C PHE A 28 -7.92 15.57 -6.70
N THR A 29 -8.91 16.45 -6.90
CA THR A 29 -10.29 16.20 -6.49
C THR A 29 -11.22 16.21 -7.71
N GLU A 30 -12.17 17.15 -7.78
CA GLU A 30 -13.13 17.22 -8.89
C GLU A 30 -12.42 17.44 -10.23
N GLY A 31 -12.83 16.70 -11.26
CA GLY A 31 -12.25 16.80 -12.61
C GLY A 31 -10.93 16.06 -12.84
N CYS A 32 -10.36 15.40 -11.82
CA CYS A 32 -9.13 14.62 -11.95
C CYS A 32 -9.41 13.11 -12.09
N ALA A 33 -8.48 12.36 -12.67
CA ALA A 33 -8.50 10.91 -12.78
C ALA A 33 -8.02 10.20 -11.50
N CYS A 34 -7.16 10.84 -10.73
CA CYS A 34 -6.60 10.30 -9.48
C CYS A 34 -7.30 10.86 -8.22
N THR A 35 -8.64 10.91 -8.22
CA THR A 35 -9.42 11.33 -7.03
C THR A 35 -9.22 10.36 -5.85
N PRO A 36 -9.44 10.78 -4.59
CA PRO A 36 -9.39 9.89 -3.43
C PRO A 36 -10.17 8.59 -3.60
N GLU A 37 -11.35 8.65 -4.21
CA GLU A 37 -12.22 7.50 -4.47
C GLU A 37 -11.60 6.55 -5.49
N ARG A 38 -11.04 7.09 -6.58
CA ARG A 38 -10.37 6.28 -7.62
C ARG A 38 -9.07 5.66 -7.11
N MET A 39 -8.29 6.43 -6.35
CA MET A 39 -7.10 5.95 -5.65
C MET A 39 -7.45 4.81 -4.70
N ALA A 40 -8.47 5.01 -3.87
CA ALA A 40 -8.97 3.99 -2.95
C ALA A 40 -9.48 2.75 -3.69
N ALA A 41 -10.25 2.91 -4.77
CA ALA A 41 -10.74 1.79 -5.59
C ALA A 41 -9.59 0.95 -6.16
N ALA A 42 -8.51 1.59 -6.61
CA ALA A 42 -7.29 0.92 -7.06
C ALA A 42 -6.47 0.27 -5.93
N GLY A 43 -6.86 0.45 -4.66
CA GLY A 43 -6.23 -0.17 -3.50
C GLY A 43 -5.20 0.72 -2.79
N PHE A 44 -5.11 2.00 -3.12
CA PHE A 44 -4.18 2.92 -2.46
C PHE A 44 -4.74 3.48 -1.16
N VAL A 45 -3.82 3.78 -0.25
CA VAL A 45 -4.00 4.65 0.92
C VAL A 45 -3.00 5.79 0.83
N HIS A 46 -3.35 6.96 1.35
CA HIS A 46 -2.47 8.11 1.41
C HIS A 46 -1.51 7.98 2.61
N CYS A 47 -0.22 8.13 2.36
CA CYS A 47 0.85 8.01 3.37
C CYS A 47 1.85 9.17 3.23
N PRO A 48 1.41 10.43 3.38
CA PRO A 48 2.25 11.59 3.12
C PRO A 48 3.36 11.73 4.15
N SER A 49 4.47 12.33 3.74
CA SER A 49 5.52 12.83 4.62
C SER A 49 5.82 14.30 4.30
N GLU A 50 6.58 15.00 5.15
CA GLU A 50 6.92 16.41 4.93
C GLU A 50 7.58 16.67 3.57
N ASN A 51 8.37 15.72 3.06
CA ASN A 51 9.10 15.85 1.81
C ASN A 51 8.41 15.19 0.61
N SER A 52 7.38 14.38 0.86
CA SER A 52 6.63 13.67 -0.18
C SER A 52 5.14 13.69 0.17
N PRO A 53 4.44 14.80 -0.14
CA PRO A 53 3.08 15.07 0.32
C PRO A 53 2.00 14.28 -0.41
N ASP A 54 2.32 13.61 -1.53
CA ASP A 54 1.39 12.89 -2.39
C ASP A 54 1.68 11.38 -2.45
N VAL A 55 2.46 10.85 -1.50
CA VAL A 55 2.79 9.42 -1.46
C VAL A 55 1.53 8.60 -1.21
N ALA A 56 1.27 7.66 -2.12
CA ALA A 56 0.21 6.68 -1.99
C ALA A 56 0.81 5.26 -1.96
N GLN A 57 0.34 4.42 -1.04
CA GLN A 57 0.77 3.03 -0.92
C GLN A 57 -0.40 2.09 -1.12
N CYS A 58 -0.22 1.04 -1.93
CA CYS A 58 -1.21 -0.03 -1.97
C CYS A 58 -1.26 -0.77 -0.62
N PHE A 59 -2.43 -0.85 0.03
CA PHE A 59 -2.59 -1.53 1.33
C PHE A 59 -2.24 -3.03 1.28
N PHE A 60 -2.28 -3.61 0.07
CA PHE A 60 -2.12 -5.04 -0.15
C PHE A 60 -0.69 -5.43 -0.53
N CYS A 61 -0.18 -4.91 -1.64
CA CYS A 61 1.16 -5.25 -2.13
C CYS A 61 2.26 -4.37 -1.55
N LEU A 62 1.89 -3.28 -0.86
CA LEU A 62 2.79 -2.30 -0.24
C LEU A 62 3.69 -1.56 -1.24
N LYS A 63 3.31 -1.51 -2.53
CA LYS A 63 3.95 -0.66 -3.52
C LYS A 63 3.60 0.79 -3.23
N GLU A 64 4.63 1.62 -3.03
CA GLU A 64 4.54 3.07 -2.90
C GLU A 64 4.74 3.72 -4.27
N LEU A 65 3.96 4.76 -4.53
CA LEU A 65 4.05 5.64 -5.69
C LEU A 65 3.88 7.09 -5.21
N GLU A 66 4.60 8.01 -5.84
CA GLU A 66 4.58 9.47 -5.61
C GLU A 66 4.75 10.16 -6.97
N GLY A 67 4.52 11.48 -7.03
CA GLY A 67 4.57 12.25 -8.27
C GLY A 67 3.30 12.09 -9.10
N TRP A 68 2.14 12.04 -8.46
CA TRP A 68 0.85 11.87 -9.13
C TRP A 68 0.49 13.12 -9.95
N GLU A 69 -0.05 12.89 -11.14
CA GLU A 69 -0.58 13.90 -12.05
C GLU A 69 -2.11 13.79 -12.14
N PRO A 70 -2.84 14.89 -12.42
CA PRO A 70 -4.31 14.90 -12.39
C PRO A 70 -4.97 13.94 -13.37
N ASP A 71 -4.28 13.52 -14.43
CA ASP A 71 -4.76 12.61 -15.47
C ASP A 71 -4.32 11.14 -15.28
N ASP A 72 -3.52 10.85 -14.26
CA ASP A 72 -3.11 9.48 -13.93
C ASP A 72 -4.31 8.61 -13.57
N ASP A 73 -4.43 7.44 -14.21
CA ASP A 73 -5.34 6.39 -13.79
C ASP A 73 -4.68 5.52 -12.69
N PRO A 74 -5.19 5.55 -11.45
CA PRO A 74 -4.56 4.81 -10.35
C PRO A 74 -4.50 3.30 -10.57
N LEU A 75 -5.49 2.73 -11.26
CA LEU A 75 -5.54 1.30 -11.52
C LEU A 75 -4.51 0.90 -12.59
N GLU A 76 -4.30 1.73 -13.59
CA GLU A 76 -3.24 1.52 -14.60
C GLU A 76 -1.85 1.65 -13.99
N GLU A 77 -1.60 2.69 -13.20
CA GLU A 77 -0.33 2.87 -12.51
C GLU A 77 -0.05 1.72 -11.53
N HIS A 78 -1.07 1.22 -10.82
CA HIS A 78 -0.92 0.04 -9.98
C HIS A 78 -0.54 -1.21 -10.80
N ARG A 79 -1.18 -1.46 -11.95
CA ARG A 79 -0.83 -2.58 -12.83
C ARG A 79 0.60 -2.47 -13.37
N LYS A 80 0.98 -1.29 -13.85
CA LYS A 80 2.32 -1.00 -14.38
C LYS A 80 3.42 -1.24 -13.35
N HIS A 81 3.19 -0.86 -12.11
CA HIS A 81 4.20 -0.92 -11.05
C HIS A 81 4.13 -2.16 -10.15
N SER A 82 3.05 -2.94 -10.19
CA SER A 82 2.84 -4.14 -9.37
C SER A 82 1.79 -5.09 -9.96
N ALA A 83 2.00 -5.54 -11.20
CA ALA A 83 1.08 -6.42 -11.94
C ALA A 83 0.68 -7.70 -11.15
N ASP A 84 1.59 -8.25 -10.35
CA ASP A 84 1.37 -9.45 -9.52
C ASP A 84 0.72 -9.15 -8.15
N CYS A 85 0.04 -8.02 -8.02
CA CYS A 85 -0.71 -7.68 -6.81
C CYS A 85 -1.97 -8.54 -6.72
N GLY A 86 -2.07 -9.38 -5.68
CA GLY A 86 -3.24 -10.25 -5.48
C GLY A 86 -4.58 -9.51 -5.32
N PHE A 87 -4.55 -8.23 -4.94
CA PHE A 87 -5.73 -7.38 -4.90
C PHE A 87 -6.27 -7.07 -6.31
N LEU A 88 -5.40 -6.85 -7.30
CA LEU A 88 -5.79 -6.60 -8.70
C LEU A 88 -6.46 -7.81 -9.35
N SER A 89 -6.24 -9.02 -8.80
CA SER A 89 -6.82 -10.27 -9.30
C SER A 89 -8.16 -10.62 -8.65
N LEU A 90 -8.72 -9.77 -7.78
CA LEU A 90 -10.00 -10.03 -7.15
C LEU A 90 -11.14 -9.96 -8.17
N GLN A 91 -11.94 -11.02 -8.22
CA GLN A 91 -13.15 -11.08 -9.05
C GLN A 91 -14.41 -10.64 -8.29
N LYS A 92 -14.28 -10.42 -6.98
CA LYS A 92 -15.36 -10.05 -6.06
C LYS A 92 -14.90 -8.88 -5.23
N GLU A 93 -15.82 -7.97 -4.92
CA GLU A 93 -15.63 -6.99 -3.86
C GLU A 93 -15.22 -7.67 -2.55
N PRO A 94 -14.26 -7.12 -1.78
CA PRO A 94 -13.82 -7.72 -0.52
C PRO A 94 -14.96 -8.02 0.46
N ALA A 95 -16.03 -7.22 0.44
CA ALA A 95 -17.23 -7.43 1.27
C ALA A 95 -18.02 -8.70 0.94
N ASN A 96 -17.84 -9.26 -0.27
CA ASN A 96 -18.55 -10.43 -0.77
C ASN A 96 -17.69 -11.71 -0.74
N LEU A 97 -16.53 -11.67 -0.10
CA LEU A 97 -15.67 -12.83 0.08
C LEU A 97 -16.19 -13.74 1.19
N THR A 98 -16.15 -15.05 0.97
CA THR A 98 -16.28 -16.03 2.05
C THR A 98 -15.09 -15.92 3.01
N LEU A 99 -15.24 -16.44 4.23
CA LEU A 99 -14.15 -16.49 5.21
C LEU A 99 -12.89 -17.17 4.65
N GLN A 100 -13.05 -18.27 3.91
CA GLN A 100 -11.91 -18.99 3.33
C GLN A 100 -11.20 -18.17 2.25
N GLU A 101 -11.95 -17.49 1.39
CA GLU A 101 -11.39 -16.57 0.37
C GLU A 101 -10.65 -15.40 1.03
N PHE A 102 -11.25 -14.79 2.06
CA PHE A 102 -10.63 -13.71 2.82
C PHE A 102 -9.32 -14.16 3.50
N VAL A 103 -9.33 -15.29 4.19
CA VAL A 103 -8.13 -15.82 4.86
C VAL A 103 -7.02 -16.11 3.83
N LYS A 104 -7.36 -16.66 2.66
CA LYS A 104 -6.39 -16.87 1.58
C LYS A 104 -5.80 -15.54 1.08
N LEU A 105 -6.64 -14.53 0.91
CA LEU A 105 -6.26 -13.19 0.48
C LEU A 105 -5.35 -12.51 1.51
N ASP A 106 -5.72 -12.49 2.80
CA ASP A 106 -4.90 -11.87 3.85
C ASP A 106 -3.58 -12.62 4.07
N LYS A 107 -3.56 -13.95 3.89
CA LYS A 107 -2.30 -14.72 3.88
C LYS A 107 -1.36 -14.25 2.78
N MET A 108 -1.87 -13.95 1.57
CA MET A 108 -1.06 -13.39 0.48
C MET A 108 -0.53 -12.00 0.84
N ARG A 109 -1.37 -11.15 1.42
CA ARG A 109 -0.97 -9.83 1.92
C ARG A 109 0.14 -9.91 2.95
N LYS A 110 -0.03 -10.77 3.97
CA LYS A 110 0.96 -11.00 5.03
C LYS A 110 2.29 -11.51 4.48
N LYS A 111 2.26 -12.40 3.48
CA LYS A 111 3.48 -12.83 2.77
C LYS A 111 4.20 -11.64 2.11
N LYS A 112 3.48 -10.74 1.44
CA LYS A 112 4.07 -9.53 0.85
C LYS A 112 4.67 -8.61 1.92
N ALA A 113 3.97 -8.42 3.04
CA ALA A 113 4.45 -7.61 4.16
C ALA A 113 5.75 -8.16 4.77
N VAL A 114 5.79 -9.45 5.11
CA VAL A 114 7.00 -10.10 5.65
C VAL A 114 8.16 -10.03 4.64
N LYS A 115 7.88 -10.25 3.34
CA LYS A 115 8.91 -10.14 2.29
C LYS A 115 9.49 -8.72 2.22
N LYS A 116 8.64 -7.68 2.27
CA LYS A 116 9.09 -6.27 2.26
C LYS A 116 9.94 -5.96 3.50
N GLU A 117 9.51 -6.40 4.68
CA GLU A 117 10.26 -6.19 5.93
C GLU A 117 11.65 -6.85 5.91
N ILE A 118 11.73 -8.10 5.44
CA ILE A 118 13.01 -8.82 5.28
C ILE A 118 13.91 -8.06 4.30
N SER A 119 13.39 -7.67 3.15
CA SER A 119 14.15 -6.91 2.15
C SER A 119 14.71 -5.60 2.71
N GLN A 120 13.89 -4.84 3.44
CA GLN A 120 14.31 -3.58 4.07
C GLN A 120 15.40 -3.80 5.13
N LYS A 121 15.27 -4.85 5.95
CA LYS A 121 16.30 -5.21 6.94
C LYS A 121 17.61 -5.57 6.27
N MET A 122 17.57 -6.33 5.16
CA MET A 122 18.77 -6.69 4.40
C MET A 122 19.48 -5.45 3.83
N THR A 123 18.74 -4.52 3.19
CA THR A 123 19.33 -3.27 2.67
C THR A 123 20.01 -2.47 3.77
N LYS A 124 19.40 -2.35 4.95
CA LYS A 124 20.02 -1.67 6.11
C LYS A 124 21.31 -2.33 6.57
N VAL A 125 21.40 -3.66 6.51
CA VAL A 125 22.63 -4.40 6.83
C VAL A 125 23.70 -4.12 5.78
N GLU A 126 23.35 -4.14 4.50
CA GLU A 126 24.28 -3.83 3.40
C GLU A 126 24.84 -2.41 3.49
N ASP A 127 24.00 -1.41 3.79
CA ASP A 127 24.45 -0.02 3.90
C ASP A 127 25.40 0.17 5.09
N LYS A 128 25.10 -0.44 6.24
CA LYS A 128 26.03 -0.46 7.38
C LYS A 128 27.35 -1.15 7.05
N ALA A 129 27.30 -2.24 6.29
CA ALA A 129 28.51 -2.96 5.86
C ALA A 129 29.36 -2.12 4.89
N LYS A 130 28.74 -1.37 3.97
CA LYS A 130 29.43 -0.43 3.08
C LYS A 130 30.14 0.67 3.87
N ILE A 131 29.44 1.29 4.84
CA ILE A 131 30.01 2.32 5.71
C ILE A 131 31.23 1.77 6.46
N LEU A 132 31.08 0.61 7.12
CA LEU A 132 32.19 -0.04 7.83
C LEU A 132 33.38 -0.29 6.92
N ARG A 133 33.15 -0.80 5.69
CA ARG A 133 34.22 -1.06 4.72
C ARG A 133 34.94 0.22 4.28
N CYS A 134 34.22 1.33 4.09
CA CYS A 134 34.82 2.62 3.77
C CYS A 134 35.68 3.13 4.92
N SER A 135 35.22 3.01 6.18
CA SER A 135 35.99 3.40 7.35
C SER A 135 37.29 2.61 7.49
N ILE A 136 37.27 1.29 7.27
CA ILE A 136 38.47 0.44 7.34
C ILE A 136 39.53 0.84 6.30
N LYS A 137 39.12 1.26 5.09
CA LYS A 137 40.05 1.66 4.03
C LYS A 137 40.72 3.02 4.25
N ASN A 138 40.11 3.85 5.09
CA ASN A 138 40.59 5.20 5.39
C ASN A 138 41.41 5.27 6.68
N LEU A 139 41.68 4.11 7.30
CA LEU A 139 42.64 3.90 8.38
C LEU A 139 43.98 3.44 7.79
#